data_AF-A0A0C9S0L7-F1
#
_entry.id   AF-A0A0C9S0L7-F1
#
_cell.length_a   1.000
_cell.length_b   1.000
_cell.length_c   1.000
_cell.angle_alpha   90.00
_cell.angle_beta   90.00
_cell.angle_gamma   90.00
#
_symmetry.space_group_name_H-M   'P 1'
#
loop_
_entity.id
_entity.type
_entity.pdbx_description
1 polymer ?
#
loop_
_entity_poly.entity_id
_entity_poly.type
_entity_poly.pdbx_seq_one_letter_code
_entity_poly.pdbx_strand_id
1 'polypeptide(L)'
;MSRSCLEVAAEAAERVNAMLVAKGKLKINGVTGRSSGDLFTTEVEINDAPLAARNVLTKGIFQEEICRSTGAVMSTRGRYMGAMEKLNAGSGDRALYLHIQAPTVDAIEKAMGRISVVIREHTKDDPNFAVNDSTAE
;
A
#
# COMPACT_ATOMS: atom_id res chain seq x y z
N MET A 1 16.20 -20.86 3.92
CA MET A 1 14.78 -21.18 3.65
C MET A 1 13.97 -19.94 3.97
N SER A 2 13.78 -19.07 2.99
CA SER A 2 13.04 -17.82 3.16
C SER A 2 11.57 -18.12 2.88
N ARG A 3 10.77 -18.40 3.92
CA ARG A 3 9.32 -18.52 3.77
C ARG A 3 8.80 -17.14 3.34
N SER A 4 8.24 -17.07 2.13
CA SER A 4 7.62 -15.85 1.64
C SER A 4 6.43 -15.53 2.54
N CYS A 5 6.26 -14.25 2.91
CA CYS A 5 5.13 -13.76 3.70
C CYS A 5 3.75 -14.21 3.19
N LEU A 6 3.67 -14.57 1.90
CA LEU A 6 2.48 -15.16 1.27
C LEU A 6 2.03 -16.47 1.93
N GLU A 7 2.95 -17.27 2.47
CA GLU A 7 2.64 -18.57 3.08
C GLU A 7 2.21 -18.44 4.56
N VAL A 8 2.73 -17.43 5.27
CA VAL A 8 2.36 -17.16 6.68
C VAL A 8 0.91 -16.68 6.81
N ALA A 9 0.36 -16.06 5.77
CA ALA A 9 -1.03 -15.62 5.73
C ALA A 9 -2.05 -16.75 5.45
N ALA A 10 -1.58 -17.94 5.03
CA ALA A 10 -2.45 -19.00 4.49
C ALA A 10 -2.96 -20.01 5.53
N GLU A 11 -2.52 -19.98 6.79
CA GLU A 11 -2.67 -21.10 7.72
C GLU A 11 -3.87 -21.01 8.69
N ALA A 12 -4.79 -20.04 8.56
CA ALA A 12 -5.82 -19.78 9.59
C ALA A 12 -7.30 -19.86 9.17
N ALA A 13 -7.64 -20.33 7.96
CA ALA A 13 -9.03 -20.28 7.47
C ALA A 13 -9.64 -21.66 7.18
N GLU A 14 -9.68 -22.54 8.18
CA GLU A 14 -10.58 -23.70 8.14
C GLU A 14 -11.97 -23.31 8.68
N ARG A 15 -12.99 -23.48 7.81
CA ARG A 15 -14.45 -23.56 8.07
C ARG A 15 -15.18 -22.22 8.24
N VAL A 16 -15.91 -21.80 7.20
CA VAL A 16 -17.38 -21.57 7.23
C VAL A 16 -17.92 -21.25 5.81
N ASN A 17 -18.70 -22.21 5.31
CA ASN A 17 -19.88 -22.13 4.45
C ASN A 17 -19.80 -21.73 2.95
N ALA A 18 -20.09 -22.75 2.13
CA ALA A 18 -20.20 -22.78 0.68
C ALA A 18 -21.50 -22.18 0.10
N MET A 19 -21.93 -20.97 0.51
CA MET A 19 -23.24 -20.42 0.09
C MET A 19 -23.27 -19.01 -0.53
N LEU A 20 -22.14 -18.36 -0.82
CA LEU A 20 -22.15 -17.01 -1.44
C LEU A 20 -21.96 -16.97 -2.96
N VAL A 21 -22.03 -18.12 -3.65
CA VAL A 21 -21.90 -18.20 -5.12
C VAL A 21 -23.24 -17.97 -5.86
N ALA A 22 -24.37 -18.08 -5.16
CA ALA A 22 -25.69 -18.12 -5.81
C ALA A 22 -26.35 -16.75 -6.07
N LYS A 23 -25.78 -15.63 -5.62
CA LYS A 23 -26.45 -14.32 -5.73
C LYS A 23 -25.52 -13.24 -6.27
N GLY A 24 -25.20 -13.37 -7.56
CA GLY A 24 -24.40 -12.41 -8.32
C GLY A 24 -25.00 -11.00 -8.37
N LYS A 25 -24.80 -10.21 -7.31
CA LYS A 25 -25.04 -8.77 -7.30
C LYS A 25 -24.21 -8.09 -6.22
N LEU A 26 -22.95 -7.76 -6.51
CA LEU A 26 -22.28 -6.60 -5.92
C LEU A 26 -21.33 -5.97 -6.95
N LYS A 27 -21.71 -4.81 -7.47
CA LYS A 27 -20.79 -3.82 -8.04
C LYS A 27 -20.46 -2.85 -6.90
N ILE A 28 -19.25 -2.94 -6.36
CA ILE A 28 -18.68 -1.89 -5.51
C ILE A 28 -17.47 -1.29 -6.25
N ASN A 29 -17.51 0.01 -6.45
CA ASN A 29 -16.42 0.80 -7.02
C ASN A 29 -15.19 0.66 -6.13
N GLY A 30 -14.08 0.14 -6.66
CA GLY A 30 -12.75 0.34 -6.07
C GLY A 30 -12.13 -0.80 -5.26
N VAL A 31 -12.78 -1.95 -5.09
CA VAL A 31 -12.11 -3.15 -4.53
C VAL A 31 -12.27 -4.32 -5.49
N THR A 32 -11.34 -4.41 -6.44
CA THR A 32 -11.24 -5.56 -7.35
C THR A 32 -10.54 -6.70 -6.63
N GLY A 33 -11.21 -7.28 -5.64
CA GLY A 33 -10.86 -8.61 -5.15
C GLY A 33 -11.34 -9.63 -6.16
N ARG A 34 -10.47 -10.09 -7.07
CA ARG A 34 -10.76 -11.29 -7.87
C ARG A 34 -9.58 -12.24 -7.83
N SER A 35 -9.85 -13.36 -7.16
CA SER A 35 -9.15 -14.65 -7.18
C SER A 35 -7.88 -14.75 -6.31
N SER A 36 -8.09 -14.82 -4.98
CA SER A 36 -7.42 -15.72 -4.01
C SER A 36 -7.85 -15.27 -2.61
N GLY A 37 -8.89 -15.91 -2.04
CA GLY A 37 -9.36 -15.73 -0.64
C GLY A 37 -9.34 -14.30 -0.07
N ASP A 38 -10.42 -13.53 -0.29
CA ASP A 38 -10.76 -12.22 0.30
C ASP A 38 -9.66 -11.48 1.11
N LEU A 39 -8.62 -10.99 0.43
CA LEU A 39 -7.69 -10.01 1.01
C LEU A 39 -8.16 -8.59 0.68
N PHE A 40 -8.21 -7.73 1.70
CA PHE A 40 -8.37 -6.29 1.53
C PHE A 40 -7.14 -5.73 0.82
N THR A 41 -7.38 -4.81 -0.11
CA THR A 41 -6.33 -4.20 -0.91
C THR A 41 -6.44 -2.69 -0.86
N THR A 42 -5.31 -2.00 -0.73
CA THR A 42 -5.22 -0.54 -0.86
C THR A 42 -3.98 -0.14 -1.65
N GLU A 43 -3.99 1.06 -2.20
CA GLU A 43 -2.89 1.62 -2.97
C GLU A 43 -2.51 3.01 -2.41
N VAL A 44 -1.21 3.28 -2.30
CA VAL A 44 -0.68 4.56 -1.80
C VAL A 44 0.33 5.11 -2.81
N GLU A 45 0.05 6.27 -3.40
CA GLU A 45 1.01 6.94 -4.28
C GLU A 45 2.18 7.50 -3.44
N ILE A 46 3.41 7.16 -3.82
CA ILE A 46 4.63 7.63 -3.16
C ILE A 46 5.52 8.46 -4.08
N ASN A 47 5.05 8.76 -5.29
CA ASN A 47 5.79 9.47 -6.32
C ASN A 47 6.29 10.85 -5.86
N ASP A 48 5.43 11.57 -5.12
CA ASP A 48 5.70 12.91 -4.60
C ASP A 48 6.38 12.90 -3.22
N ALA A 49 6.61 11.72 -2.63
CA ALA A 49 7.29 11.62 -1.34
C ALA A 49 8.79 11.99 -1.49
N PRO A 50 9.43 12.48 -0.42
CA PRO A 50 10.87 12.74 -0.40
C PRO A 50 11.68 11.55 -0.91
N LEU A 51 12.80 11.81 -1.59
CA LEU A 51 13.65 10.75 -2.15
C LEU A 51 14.11 9.78 -1.06
N ALA A 52 14.46 10.30 0.12
CA ALA A 52 14.87 9.48 1.26
C ALA A 52 13.74 8.56 1.74
N ALA A 53 12.50 9.06 1.82
CA ALA A 53 11.33 8.24 2.13
C ALA A 53 11.12 7.13 1.10
N ARG A 54 11.13 7.47 -0.20
CA ARG A 54 10.97 6.49 -1.29
C ARG A 54 12.03 5.39 -1.24
N ASN A 55 13.28 5.76 -0.97
CA ASN A 55 14.38 4.80 -0.84
C ASN A 55 14.17 3.84 0.33
N VAL A 56 13.53 4.25 1.42
CA VAL A 56 13.19 3.36 2.53
C VAL A 56 11.98 2.48 2.16
N LEU A 57 10.90 3.08 1.68
CA LEU A 57 9.63 2.42 1.39
C LEU A 57 9.74 1.33 0.30
N THR A 58 10.70 1.46 -0.61
CA THR A 58 10.95 0.51 -1.71
C THR A 58 11.93 -0.61 -1.35
N LYS A 59 12.59 -0.54 -0.19
CA LYS A 59 13.53 -1.58 0.26
C LYS A 59 12.79 -2.81 0.80
N GLY A 60 13.29 -3.99 0.47
CA GLY A 60 12.78 -5.27 0.97
C GLY A 60 12.72 -5.33 2.50
N ILE A 61 13.70 -4.75 3.20
CA ILE A 61 13.71 -4.68 4.66
C ILE A 61 12.46 -4.02 5.24
N PHE A 62 11.93 -2.97 4.60
CA PHE A 62 10.73 -2.27 5.04
C PHE A 62 9.47 -3.07 4.70
N GLN A 63 9.45 -3.74 3.56
CA GLN A 63 8.36 -4.66 3.20
C GLN A 63 8.27 -5.82 4.19
N GLU A 64 9.41 -6.37 4.61
CA GLU A 64 9.49 -7.40 5.65
C GLU A 64 9.07 -6.88 7.03
N GLU A 65 9.45 -5.65 7.39
CA GLU A 65 9.01 -5.00 8.62
C GLU A 65 7.48 -4.88 8.66
N ILE A 66 6.85 -4.44 7.57
CA ILE A 66 5.40 -4.29 7.47
C ILE A 66 4.72 -5.65 7.54
N CYS A 67 5.21 -6.63 6.78
CA CYS A 67 4.71 -8.01 6.87
C CYS A 67 4.75 -8.56 8.31
N ARG A 68 5.88 -8.39 9.02
CA ARG A 68 6.03 -8.90 10.39
C ARG A 68 5.23 -8.12 11.43
N SER A 69 5.11 -6.81 11.29
CA SER A 69 4.47 -5.94 12.29
C SER A 69 2.96 -5.84 12.13
N THR A 70 2.44 -5.90 10.90
CA THR A 70 1.02 -5.70 10.61
C THR A 70 0.33 -6.92 10.01
N GLY A 71 1.08 -7.89 9.50
CA GLY A 71 0.50 -9.02 8.74
C GLY A 71 0.02 -8.64 7.34
N ALA A 72 0.35 -7.43 6.86
CA ALA A 72 0.04 -6.97 5.52
C ALA A 72 1.25 -7.19 4.59
N VAL A 73 0.99 -7.56 3.34
CA VAL A 73 2.00 -7.67 2.29
C VAL A 73 1.95 -6.43 1.42
N MET A 74 3.10 -5.81 1.16
CA MET A 74 3.20 -4.69 0.23
C MET A 74 4.06 -5.00 -0.98
N SER A 75 3.85 -4.27 -2.07
CA SER A 75 4.66 -4.34 -3.27
C SER A 75 4.75 -2.97 -3.92
N THR A 76 5.93 -2.60 -4.40
CA THR A 76 6.12 -1.37 -5.18
C THR A 76 5.71 -1.61 -6.63
N ARG A 77 4.93 -0.69 -7.20
CA ARG A 77 4.45 -0.73 -8.59
C ARG A 77 4.52 0.65 -9.23
N GLY A 78 4.39 0.69 -10.56
CA GLY A 78 4.53 1.90 -11.35
C GLY A 78 5.98 2.34 -11.51
N ARG A 79 6.17 3.57 -11.96
CA ARG A 79 7.49 4.19 -12.17
C ARG A 79 7.51 5.60 -11.61
N TYR A 80 8.69 6.11 -11.28
CA TYR A 80 8.81 7.52 -10.97
C TYR A 80 8.43 8.35 -12.19
N MET A 81 7.55 9.34 -11.97
CA MET A 81 7.10 10.28 -12.97
C MET A 81 7.30 11.70 -12.43
N GLY A 82 8.00 12.55 -13.17
CA GLY A 82 8.04 13.98 -12.85
C GLY A 82 6.66 14.63 -13.00
N ALA A 83 6.45 15.82 -12.44
CA ALA A 83 5.15 16.51 -12.48
C ALA A 83 4.59 16.66 -13.92
N MET A 84 5.44 17.05 -14.87
CA MET A 84 5.08 17.15 -16.28
C MET A 84 4.77 15.79 -16.91
N GLU A 85 5.52 14.75 -16.53
CA GLU A 85 5.36 13.40 -17.07
C GLU A 85 4.08 12.73 -16.54
N LYS A 86 3.72 13.00 -15.28
CA LYS A 86 2.46 12.56 -14.67
C LYS A 86 1.23 13.17 -15.35
N LEU A 87 1.29 14.46 -15.72
CA LEU A 87 0.24 15.15 -16.48
C LEU A 87 0.05 14.58 -17.89
N ASN A 88 1.13 14.09 -18.49
CA ASN A 88 1.14 13.51 -19.84
C ASN A 88 1.05 11.97 -19.82
N ALA A 89 0.85 11.36 -18.65
CA ALA A 89 0.77 9.91 -18.52
C ALA A 89 -0.47 9.39 -19.26
N GLY A 90 -0.26 8.52 -20.24
CA GLY A 90 -1.35 7.83 -20.95
C GLY A 90 -2.07 6.82 -20.05
N SER A 91 -3.24 6.33 -20.49
CA SER A 91 -4.17 5.48 -19.71
C SER A 91 -3.63 4.13 -19.20
N GLY A 92 -2.35 3.81 -19.39
CA GLY A 92 -1.72 2.57 -18.93
C GLY A 92 -0.50 2.75 -18.02
N ASP A 93 0.02 3.97 -17.86
CA ASP A 93 1.20 4.23 -17.04
C ASP A 93 0.79 4.89 -15.71
N ARG A 94 1.28 4.36 -14.59
CA ARG A 94 0.93 4.84 -13.24
C ARG A 94 2.19 5.33 -12.54
N ALA A 95 2.08 6.50 -11.94
CA ALA A 95 3.11 7.06 -11.07
C ALA A 95 3.41 6.11 -9.89
N LEU A 96 4.64 6.17 -9.38
CA LEU A 96 5.16 5.25 -8.36
C LEU A 96 4.22 5.13 -7.15
N TYR A 97 3.82 3.90 -6.86
CA TYR A 97 2.87 3.61 -5.78
C TYR A 97 3.17 2.29 -5.07
N LEU A 98 2.67 2.16 -3.85
CA LEU A 98 2.69 0.94 -3.06
C LEU A 98 1.32 0.28 -3.15
N HIS A 99 1.30 -1.02 -3.40
CA HIS A 99 0.12 -1.87 -3.37
C HIS A 99 0.17 -2.74 -2.12
N ILE A 100 -0.82 -2.64 -1.25
CA ILE A 100 -0.85 -3.29 0.07
C ILE A 100 -2.05 -4.24 0.10
N GLN A 101 -1.82 -5.47 0.58
CA GLN A 101 -2.83 -6.51 0.71
C GLN A 101 -2.79 -7.12 2.12
N ALA A 102 -3.95 -7.33 2.74
CA ALA A 102 -4.03 -7.92 4.06
C ALA A 102 -5.37 -8.63 4.30
N PRO A 103 -5.45 -9.59 5.22
CA PRO A 103 -6.70 -10.29 5.53
C PRO A 103 -7.72 -9.44 6.30
N THR A 104 -7.30 -8.31 6.88
CA THR A 104 -8.18 -7.41 7.64
C THR A 104 -7.90 -5.95 7.31
N VAL A 105 -8.92 -5.10 7.48
CA VAL A 105 -8.78 -3.64 7.32
C VAL A 105 -7.83 -3.05 8.36
N ASP A 106 -7.87 -3.54 9.60
CA ASP A 106 -6.95 -3.10 10.68
C ASP A 106 -5.48 -3.32 10.31
N ALA A 107 -5.14 -4.42 9.65
CA ALA A 107 -3.79 -4.67 9.15
C ALA A 107 -3.38 -3.69 8.04
N ILE A 108 -4.33 -3.28 7.18
CA ILE A 108 -4.13 -2.23 6.18
C ILE A 108 -3.89 -0.88 6.87
N GLU A 109 -4.72 -0.50 7.82
CA GLU A 109 -4.62 0.79 8.53
C GLU A 109 -3.30 0.91 9.29
N LYS A 110 -2.86 -0.17 9.96
CA LYS A 110 -1.54 -0.22 10.60
C LYS A 110 -0.40 -0.07 9.61
N ALA A 111 -0.47 -0.75 8.46
CA ALA A 111 0.53 -0.65 7.41
C ALA A 111 0.60 0.77 6.83
N MET A 112 -0.55 1.37 6.53
CA MET A 112 -0.67 2.75 6.06
C MET A 112 -0.13 3.74 7.10
N GLY A 113 -0.45 3.55 8.38
CA GLY A 113 0.08 4.37 9.47
C GLY A 113 1.61 4.35 9.50
N ARG A 114 2.22 3.16 9.38
CA ARG A 114 3.68 3.02 9.36
C ARG A 114 4.32 3.69 8.13
N ILE A 115 3.73 3.54 6.94
CA ILE A 115 4.17 4.22 5.71
C ILE A 115 4.13 5.74 5.88
N SER A 116 3.02 6.27 6.39
CA SER A 116 2.84 7.70 6.64
C SER A 116 3.86 8.25 7.63
N VAL A 117 4.21 7.49 8.68
CA VAL A 117 5.30 7.87 9.59
C VAL A 117 6.62 7.97 8.84
N VAL A 118 7.02 6.95 8.06
CA VAL A 118 8.29 6.98 7.31
C VAL A 118 8.37 8.17 6.36
N ILE A 119 7.29 8.49 5.65
CA ILE A 119 7.22 9.68 4.80
C ILE A 119 7.50 10.93 5.63
N ARG A 120 6.76 11.12 6.73
CA ARG A 120 6.87 12.29 7.60
C ARG A 120 8.24 12.44 8.26
N GLU A 121 8.85 11.36 8.73
CA GLU A 121 10.19 11.38 9.34
C GLU A 121 11.22 11.93 8.35
N HIS A 122 11.13 11.52 7.08
CA HIS A 122 12.05 11.98 6.03
C HIS A 122 11.63 13.30 5.38
N THR A 123 10.40 13.79 5.61
CA THR A 123 9.99 15.15 5.23
C THR A 123 10.56 16.20 6.17
N LYS A 124 10.70 15.89 7.47
CA LYS A 124 11.26 16.82 8.47
C LYS A 124 12.78 17.03 8.33
N ASP A 125 13.46 16.06 7.74
CA ASP A 125 14.90 16.11 7.45
C ASP A 125 15.22 16.82 6.13
N ASP A 126 14.21 17.23 5.35
CA ASP A 126 14.39 17.96 4.10
C ASP A 126 14.39 19.48 4.38
N PRO A 127 15.53 20.20 4.26
CA PRO A 127 15.61 21.66 4.47
C PRO A 127 14.78 22.45 3.45
N ASN A 128 14.22 21.79 2.43
CA ASN A 128 13.38 22.39 1.39
C ASN A 128 11.87 22.26 1.66
N PHE A 129 11.45 21.53 2.70
CA PHE A 129 10.03 21.45 3.12
C PHE A 129 9.81 22.32 4.37
N ALA A 130 10.21 23.59 4.30
CA ALA A 130 9.65 24.61 5.17
C ALA A 130 8.17 24.76 4.79
N VAL A 131 7.31 23.95 5.42
CA VAL A 131 5.87 24.10 5.25
C VAL A 131 5.46 25.44 5.82
N ASN A 132 4.88 26.27 4.96
CA ASN A 132 3.94 27.31 5.37
C ASN A 132 2.79 26.60 6.12
N ASP A 133 2.93 26.46 7.43
CA ASP A 133 1.78 26.34 8.31
C ASP A 133 1.19 27.75 8.44
N SER A 134 0.27 28.08 7.53
CA SER A 134 -0.53 29.29 7.58
C SER A 134 -1.91 28.95 7.03
N THR A 135 -2.81 28.61 7.95
CA THR A 135 -3.93 29.46 8.32
C THR A 135 -4.92 28.60 9.11
N ALA A 136 -4.86 28.75 10.43
CA ALA A 136 -6.03 28.57 11.26
C ALA A 136 -6.87 29.85 11.14
N GLU A 137 -8.09 29.72 10.64
CA GLU A 137 -9.25 30.54 11.01
C GLU A 137 -10.51 29.66 10.94
#